data_AF-A0A0N4XP29-F1
#
_entry.id   AF-A0A0N4XP29-F1
#
_cell.length_a   1.000
_cell.length_b   1.000
_cell.length_c   1.000
_cell.angle_alpha   90.00
_cell.angle_beta   90.00
_cell.angle_gamma   90.00
#
_symmetry.space_group_name_H-M   'P 1'
#
loop_
_entity.id
_entity.type
_entity.pdbx_description
1 polymer ?
#
loop_
_entity_poly.entity_id
_entity_poly.type
_entity_poly.pdbx_seq_one_letter_code
_entity_poly.pdbx_strand_id
1 'polypeptide(L)'
;MISVQQVPHAMFNLSVVYMMYQPDHWCKIPFFNAEVFSQANSTSYSWDDVLNSHIAFPTVKNKQRDMDWHDQCHYYERNYVHLKNLPFSQASNYTTDGVAVVRCEQWEYDQSVMEKTVVTEWNRVCDNNWSRAHVHMSYSLGYLVGGLLGGFVSDRRGATGLRH
;
A
#
# COMPACT_ATOMS: atom_id res chain seq x y z
N MET A 1 -24.18 -1.61 -30.53
CA MET A 1 -24.56 -1.27 -29.13
C MET A 1 -24.00 -2.23 -28.07
N ILE A 2 -23.40 -3.38 -28.44
CA ILE A 2 -22.81 -4.32 -27.47
C ILE A 2 -21.54 -3.74 -26.80
N SER A 3 -20.77 -2.94 -27.53
CA SER A 3 -19.53 -2.31 -27.06
C SER A 3 -19.75 -1.26 -25.96
N VAL A 4 -20.87 -0.52 -25.98
CA VAL A 4 -21.14 0.54 -24.99
C VAL A 4 -21.45 -0.03 -23.61
N GLN A 5 -22.04 -1.23 -23.55
CA GLN A 5 -22.38 -1.89 -22.28
C GLN A 5 -21.17 -2.54 -21.60
N GLN A 6 -20.07 -2.76 -22.32
CA GLN A 6 -18.81 -3.26 -21.77
C GLN A 6 -17.99 -2.17 -21.07
N VAL A 7 -18.21 -0.89 -21.41
CA VAL A 7 -17.46 0.24 -20.85
C VAL A 7 -17.65 0.35 -19.32
N PRO A 8 -18.87 0.31 -18.74
CA PRO A 8 -19.05 0.36 -17.29
C PRO A 8 -18.44 -0.83 -16.55
N HIS A 9 -18.45 -2.01 -17.17
CA HIS A 9 -17.84 -3.20 -16.59
C HIS A 9 -16.32 -3.08 -16.55
N ALA A 10 -15.70 -2.61 -17.64
CA ALA A 10 -14.26 -2.34 -17.67
C ALA A 10 -13.88 -1.26 -16.64
N MET A 11 -14.65 -0.19 -16.53
CA MET A 11 -14.43 0.88 -15.55
C MET A 11 -14.51 0.36 -14.11
N PHE A 12 -15.50 -0.48 -13.80
CA PHE A 12 -15.62 -1.13 -12.49
C PHE A 12 -14.36 -1.92 -12.13
N ASN A 13 -13.92 -2.81 -13.02
CA ASN A 13 -12.74 -3.65 -12.77
C ASN A 13 -11.46 -2.82 -12.58
N LEU A 14 -11.23 -1.79 -13.42
CA LEU A 14 -10.04 -0.94 -13.29
C LEU A 14 -10.05 -0.12 -11.99
N SER A 15 -11.21 0.39 -11.59
CA SER A 15 -11.32 1.15 -10.34
C SER A 15 -11.09 0.30 -9.09
N VAL A 16 -11.54 -0.96 -9.08
CA VAL A 16 -11.28 -1.89 -7.98
C VAL A 16 -9.79 -2.16 -7.86
N VAL A 17 -9.10 -2.39 -8.98
CA VAL A 17 -7.64 -2.57 -8.98
C VAL A 17 -6.94 -1.34 -8.39
N TYR A 18 -7.32 -0.14 -8.80
CA TYR A 18 -6.72 1.10 -8.27
C TYR A 18 -6.99 1.30 -6.77
N MET A 19 -8.22 1.02 -6.30
CA MET A 19 -8.58 1.17 -4.89
C MET A 19 -7.94 0.13 -3.99
N MET A 20 -7.74 -1.09 -4.50
CA MET A 20 -7.16 -2.21 -3.74
C MET A 20 -5.64 -2.30 -3.85
N TYR A 21 -5.02 -1.60 -4.80
CA TYR A 21 -3.58 -1.60 -4.95
C TYR A 21 -2.92 -0.98 -3.71
N GLN A 22 -2.07 -1.78 -3.07
CA GLN A 22 -1.24 -1.37 -1.95
C GLN A 22 0.23 -1.52 -2.38
N PRO A 23 0.96 -0.40 -2.55
CA PRO A 23 2.39 -0.48 -2.85
C PRO A 23 3.16 -1.05 -1.65
N ASP A 24 4.36 -1.56 -1.93
CA ASP A 24 5.29 -1.93 -0.86
C ASP A 24 5.64 -0.67 -0.05
N HIS A 25 5.76 -0.85 1.26
CA HIS A 25 5.86 0.23 2.21
C HIS A 25 6.66 -0.16 3.44
N TRP A 26 7.22 0.87 4.06
CA TRP A 26 8.07 0.79 5.23
C TRP A 26 7.64 1.83 6.24
N CYS A 27 8.14 1.70 7.46
CA CYS A 27 7.78 2.62 8.51
C CYS A 27 8.60 3.90 8.41
N LYS A 28 7.92 5.03 8.50
CA LYS A 28 8.58 6.33 8.51
C LYS A 28 9.19 6.56 9.89
N ILE A 29 10.51 6.44 9.96
CA ILE A 29 11.27 6.61 11.20
C ILE A 29 11.91 8.00 11.19
N PRO A 30 11.74 8.80 12.26
CA PRO A 30 12.35 10.12 12.31
C PRO A 30 13.88 10.00 12.25
N PHE A 31 14.50 10.85 11.43
CA PHE A 31 15.96 10.88 11.18
C PHE A 31 16.55 9.62 10.51
N PHE A 32 15.72 8.69 10.05
CA PHE A 32 16.15 7.45 9.39
C PHE A 32 15.14 7.04 8.32
N ASN A 33 15.16 7.80 7.24
CA ASN A 33 14.22 7.66 6.15
C ASN A 33 14.85 8.00 4.80
N ALA A 34 14.18 7.69 3.69
CA ALA A 34 14.76 7.82 2.35
C ALA A 34 15.25 9.26 2.06
N GLU A 35 14.50 10.27 2.50
CA GLU A 35 14.84 11.69 2.34
C GLU A 35 16.12 12.09 3.08
N VAL A 36 16.30 11.58 4.30
CA VAL A 36 17.46 11.88 5.15
C VAL A 36 18.73 11.17 4.66
N PHE A 37 18.57 10.03 3.98
CA PHE A 37 19.66 9.31 3.32
C PHE A 37 20.03 9.93 1.96
N SER A 38 19.08 10.50 1.22
CA SER A 38 19.37 11.16 -0.06
C SER A 38 20.09 12.51 0.08
N GLN A 39 19.92 13.20 1.21
CA GLN A 39 20.56 14.50 1.46
C GLN A 39 21.96 14.43 2.08
N ALA A 40 22.37 13.27 2.62
CA ALA A 40 23.60 13.18 3.40
C ALA A 40 24.80 12.74 2.55
N ASN A 41 25.75 13.64 2.31
CA ASN A 41 27.07 13.32 1.73
C ASN A 41 27.99 12.49 2.67
N SER A 42 27.47 11.88 3.75
CA SER A 42 28.28 11.28 4.82
C SER A 42 27.70 10.00 5.43
N THR A 43 26.70 9.36 4.82
CA THR A 43 26.32 8.01 5.23
C THR A 43 27.20 6.99 4.53
N SER A 44 27.56 5.92 5.24
CA SER A 44 28.42 4.86 4.69
C SER A 44 27.68 3.85 3.81
N TYR A 45 26.34 3.92 3.81
CA TYR A 45 25.43 3.06 3.04
C TYR A 45 24.21 3.85 2.54
N SER A 46 23.52 3.24 1.58
CA SER A 46 22.31 3.78 0.94
C SER A 46 21.02 3.33 1.64
N TRP A 47 19.89 3.93 1.29
CA TRP A 47 18.59 3.48 1.78
C TRP A 47 18.25 2.07 1.30
N ASP A 48 18.64 1.69 0.08
CA ASP A 48 18.43 0.33 -0.43
C ASP A 48 19.17 -0.72 0.41
N ASP A 49 20.36 -0.40 0.92
CA ASP A 49 21.10 -1.29 1.82
C ASP A 49 20.37 -1.46 3.17
N VAL A 50 19.68 -0.42 3.63
CA VAL A 50 18.83 -0.50 4.83
C VAL A 50 17.63 -1.40 4.59
N LEU A 51 16.95 -1.25 3.45
CA LEU A 51 15.77 -2.04 3.11
C LEU A 51 16.10 -3.52 2.93
N ASN A 52 17.27 -3.82 2.36
CA ASN A 52 17.76 -5.19 2.18
C ASN A 52 18.38 -5.81 3.44
N SER A 53 18.53 -5.03 4.53
CA SER A 53 19.12 -5.50 5.79
C SER A 53 18.11 -5.53 6.93
N HIS A 54 18.43 -6.28 8.00
CA HIS A 54 17.54 -6.46 9.16
C HIS A 54 17.77 -5.41 10.27
N ILE A 55 18.25 -4.22 9.89
CA ILE A 55 18.70 -3.19 10.83
C ILE A 55 17.50 -2.49 11.48
N ALA A 56 16.53 -2.09 10.67
CA ALA A 56 15.38 -1.30 11.11
C ALA A 56 14.08 -2.12 11.13
N PHE A 57 13.89 -2.99 10.14
CA PHE A 57 12.66 -3.75 9.96
C PHE A 57 12.90 -5.23 10.28
N PRO A 58 12.12 -5.83 11.21
CA PRO A 58 12.19 -7.26 11.48
C PRO A 58 11.72 -8.06 10.27
N THR A 59 12.20 -9.30 10.12
CA THR A 59 11.65 -10.24 9.14
C THR A 59 10.54 -11.07 9.74
N VAL A 60 9.45 -11.19 8.98
CA VAL A 60 8.28 -12.00 9.32
C VAL A 60 7.97 -12.94 8.17
N LYS A 61 7.47 -14.13 8.51
CA LYS A 61 7.00 -15.10 7.51
C LYS A 61 5.79 -14.55 6.78
N ASN A 62 5.95 -14.23 5.51
CA ASN A 62 4.85 -13.74 4.70
C ASN A 62 4.06 -14.92 4.11
N LYS A 63 2.86 -15.15 4.64
CA LYS A 63 1.96 -16.22 4.18
C LYS A 63 1.54 -16.08 2.71
N GLN A 64 1.60 -14.88 2.12
CA GLN A 64 1.23 -14.66 0.72
C GLN A 64 2.35 -15.00 -0.26
N ARG A 65 3.61 -14.84 0.15
CA ARG A 65 4.79 -15.08 -0.71
C ARG A 65 5.54 -16.37 -0.39
N ASP A 66 5.14 -17.08 0.67
CA ASP A 66 5.82 -18.30 1.19
C ASP A 66 7.33 -18.10 1.43
N MET A 67 7.70 -16.86 1.77
CA MET A 67 9.08 -16.43 1.98
C MET A 67 9.13 -15.48 3.17
N ASP A 68 10.29 -15.42 3.83
CA ASP A 68 10.56 -14.39 4.84
C ASP A 68 10.62 -13.03 4.14
N TRP A 69 9.86 -12.07 4.68
CA TRP A 69 9.76 -10.72 4.13
C TRP A 69 9.96 -9.71 5.26
N HIS A 70 10.34 -8.49 4.93
CA HIS A 70 10.41 -7.42 5.92
C HIS A 70 9.00 -7.12 6.46
N ASP A 71 8.89 -6.88 7.76
CA ASP A 71 7.64 -6.43 8.35
C ASP A 71 7.33 -5.02 7.83
N GLN A 72 6.10 -4.81 7.38
CA GLN A 72 5.62 -3.53 6.86
C GLN A 72 4.94 -2.70 7.96
N CYS A 73 4.74 -3.28 9.14
CA CYS A 73 3.91 -2.73 10.21
C CYS A 73 4.63 -2.51 11.53
N HIS A 74 5.85 -3.04 11.66
CA HIS A 74 6.67 -2.86 12.83
C HIS A 74 8.11 -2.52 12.48
N TYR A 75 8.78 -1.87 13.42
CA TYR A 75 10.20 -1.57 13.37
C TYR A 75 10.83 -1.74 14.75
N TYR A 76 12.16 -1.82 14.79
CA TYR A 76 12.89 -1.92 16.06
C TYR A 76 13.04 -0.56 16.74
N GLU A 77 12.67 -0.45 18.02
CA GLU A 77 12.91 0.79 18.77
C GLU A 77 14.40 0.95 19.10
N ARG A 78 15.09 1.84 18.37
CA ARG A 78 16.54 2.04 18.48
C ARG A 78 16.93 3.51 18.34
N ASN A 79 18.18 3.83 18.71
CA ASN A 79 18.77 5.13 18.42
C ASN A 79 19.21 5.21 16.95
N TYR A 80 18.28 5.61 16.11
CA TYR A 80 18.47 5.71 14.67
C TYR A 80 19.46 6.79 14.22
N VAL A 81 19.63 7.86 15.01
CA VAL A 81 20.63 8.90 14.77
C VAL A 81 22.04 8.33 14.87
N HIS A 82 22.28 7.47 15.85
CA HIS A 82 23.56 6.77 15.98
C HIS A 82 23.78 5.76 14.85
N LEU A 83 22.77 4.95 14.54
CA LEU A 83 22.83 3.94 13.47
C LEU A 83 23.17 4.54 12.10
N LYS A 84 22.61 5.71 11.77
CA LYS A 84 22.90 6.42 10.52
C LYS A 84 24.39 6.76 10.36
N ASN A 85 25.07 7.10 11.45
CA ASN A 85 26.48 7.54 11.42
C ASN A 85 27.49 6.38 11.51
N LEU A 86 27.03 5.15 11.75
CA LEU A 86 27.90 3.99 11.80
C LEU A 86 28.31 3.50 10.40
N PRO A 87 29.47 2.83 10.27
CA PRO A 87 29.80 2.08 9.07
C PRO A 87 28.82 0.91 8.87
N PHE A 88 28.48 0.61 7.60
CA PHE A 88 27.50 -0.43 7.25
C PHE A 88 27.77 -1.79 7.93
N SER A 89 29.04 -2.20 8.02
CA SER A 89 29.43 -3.48 8.63
C SER A 89 29.07 -3.60 10.11
N GLN A 90 29.01 -2.48 10.84
CA GLN A 90 28.59 -2.44 12.24
C GLN A 90 27.07 -2.27 12.36
N ALA A 91 26.47 -1.51 11.44
CA ALA A 91 25.03 -1.31 11.43
C ALA A 91 24.28 -2.62 11.08
N SER A 92 24.78 -3.41 10.12
CA SER A 92 24.17 -4.68 9.69
C SER A 92 24.26 -5.79 10.75
N ASN A 93 25.33 -5.81 11.54
CA ASN A 93 25.52 -6.75 12.65
C ASN A 93 24.96 -6.25 13.98
N TYR A 94 24.18 -5.17 13.98
CA TYR A 94 23.64 -4.60 15.20
C TYR A 94 22.65 -5.58 15.86
N THR A 95 22.86 -5.88 17.13
CA THR A 95 22.10 -6.90 17.87
C THR A 95 20.58 -6.66 17.79
N THR A 96 19.85 -7.69 17.40
CA THR A 96 18.38 -7.73 17.39
C THR A 96 17.79 -8.35 18.66
N ASP A 97 18.59 -9.06 19.45
CA ASP A 97 18.15 -9.73 20.67
C ASP A 97 17.78 -8.72 21.76
N GLY A 98 16.56 -8.85 22.28
CA GLY A 98 16.05 -8.02 23.37
C GLY A 98 15.59 -6.62 22.98
N VAL A 99 15.59 -6.28 21.69
CA VAL A 99 15.08 -4.98 21.23
C VAL A 99 13.56 -5.01 21.12
N ALA A 100 12.90 -3.98 21.66
CA ALA A 100 11.45 -3.83 21.54
C ALA A 100 11.04 -3.60 20.08
N VAL A 101 10.01 -4.31 19.65
CA VAL A 101 9.39 -4.14 18.34
C VAL A 101 8.16 -3.26 18.52
N VAL A 102 8.15 -2.12 17.86
CA VAL A 102 7.10 -1.09 17.98
C VAL A 102 6.33 -0.96 16.68
N ARG A 103 5.05 -0.63 16.80
CA ARG A 103 4.14 -0.45 15.66
C ARG A 103 4.38 0.90 15.00
N CYS A 104 4.27 0.92 13.68
CA CYS A 104 4.45 2.12 12.89
C CYS A 104 3.22 3.02 12.94
N GLU A 105 3.44 4.33 13.11
CA GLU A 105 2.38 5.35 13.07
C GLU A 105 2.30 6.05 11.70
N GLN A 106 3.40 6.04 10.96
CA GLN A 106 3.56 6.67 9.67
C GLN A 106 4.32 5.72 8.73
N TRP A 107 4.07 5.85 7.43
CA TRP A 107 4.64 4.97 6.41
C TRP A 107 5.28 5.76 5.28
N GLU A 108 6.33 5.19 4.72
CA GLU A 108 6.93 5.58 3.44
C GLU A 108 6.62 4.48 2.43
N TYR A 109 6.26 4.90 1.22
CA TYR A 109 5.75 4.02 0.18
C TYR A 109 6.71 4.00 -0.99
N ASP A 110 6.86 2.83 -1.62
CA ASP A 110 7.50 2.75 -2.91
C ASP A 110 6.64 3.44 -3.96
N GLN A 111 7.20 4.48 -4.58
CA GLN A 111 6.55 5.28 -5.62
C GLN A 111 6.93 4.83 -7.04
N SER A 112 7.63 3.70 -7.19
CA SER A 112 8.08 3.18 -8.48
C SER A 112 6.95 2.93 -9.49
N VAL A 113 5.79 2.47 -9.00
CA VAL A 113 4.62 2.17 -9.84
C VAL A 113 3.63 3.34 -9.86
N MET A 114 3.35 3.94 -8.70
CA MET A 114 2.35 5.00 -8.54
C MET A 114 2.77 6.00 -7.48
N GLU A 115 2.75 7.30 -7.81
CA GLU A 115 3.12 8.36 -6.87
C GLU A 115 2.09 8.52 -5.73
N LYS A 116 0.79 8.43 -6.06
CA LYS A 116 -0.32 8.57 -5.10
C LYS A 116 -1.42 7.55 -5.37
N THR A 117 -1.91 6.93 -4.31
CA THR A 117 -3.01 5.98 -4.33
C THR A 117 -3.93 6.27 -3.14
N VAL A 118 -5.17 5.77 -3.20
CA VAL A 118 -6.11 5.88 -2.07
C VAL A 118 -5.50 5.30 -0.79
N VAL A 119 -4.69 4.24 -0.91
CA VAL A 119 -4.04 3.60 0.24
C VAL A 119 -2.93 4.46 0.83
N THR A 120 -2.13 5.13 0.00
CA THR A 120 -1.04 6.01 0.48
C THR A 120 -1.58 7.30 1.09
N GLU A 121 -2.74 7.77 0.64
CA GLU A 121 -3.39 8.96 1.21
C GLU A 121 -3.99 8.69 2.60
N TRP A 122 -4.57 7.51 2.81
CA TRP A 122 -5.24 7.18 4.08
C TRP A 122 -4.30 6.68 5.20
N ASN A 123 -3.00 6.49 4.94
CA ASN A 123 -1.95 6.15 5.93
C ASN A 123 -2.43 5.19 7.04
N ARG A 124 -3.10 4.09 6.67
CA ARG A 124 -3.66 3.10 7.62
C ARG A 124 -3.56 1.69 7.06
N VAL A 125 -2.34 1.31 6.70
CA VAL A 125 -2.05 0.05 6.02
C VAL A 125 -2.08 -1.18 6.92
N CYS A 126 -1.75 -1.01 8.20
CA CYS A 126 -1.55 -2.11 9.15
C CYS A 126 -2.76 -2.42 10.03
N ASP A 127 -3.58 -1.43 10.36
CA ASP A 127 -4.70 -1.60 11.29
C ASP A 127 -6.03 -1.97 10.60
N ASN A 128 -6.17 -1.72 9.30
CA ASN A 128 -7.50 -1.47 8.75
C ASN A 128 -7.84 -2.25 7.48
N ASN A 129 -7.71 -3.58 7.52
CA ASN A 129 -8.27 -4.42 6.46
C ASN A 129 -9.80 -4.21 6.29
N TRP A 130 -10.50 -3.86 7.38
CA TRP A 130 -11.94 -3.61 7.34
C TRP A 130 -12.32 -2.41 6.48
N SER A 131 -11.56 -1.30 6.47
CA SER A 131 -11.94 -0.13 5.65
C SER A 131 -11.86 -0.44 4.16
N ARG A 132 -10.86 -1.21 3.73
CA ARG A 132 -10.74 -1.65 2.33
C ARG A 132 -11.93 -2.52 1.93
N ALA A 133 -12.30 -3.47 2.79
CA ALA A 133 -13.47 -4.32 2.57
C ALA A 133 -14.77 -3.49 2.47
N HIS A 134 -14.94 -2.46 3.30
CA HIS A 134 -16.12 -1.60 3.26
C HIS A 134 -16.20 -0.73 2.01
N VAL A 135 -15.06 -0.16 1.57
CA VAL A 135 -14.98 0.60 0.31
C VAL A 135 -15.31 -0.30 -0.88
N HIS A 136 -14.76 -1.52 -0.91
CA HIS A 136 -15.06 -2.47 -1.97
C HIS A 136 -16.53 -2.91 -1.97
N MET A 137 -17.11 -3.14 -0.78
CA MET A 137 -18.51 -3.51 -0.62
C MET A 137 -19.44 -2.39 -1.08
N SER A 138 -19.20 -1.13 -0.65
CA SER A 138 -20.03 0.00 -1.05
C SER A 138 -19.94 0.26 -2.56
N TYR A 139 -18.75 0.10 -3.14
CA TYR A 139 -18.54 0.22 -4.59
C TYR A 139 -19.30 -0.87 -5.37
N SER A 140 -19.20 -2.13 -4.92
CA SER A 140 -19.92 -3.27 -5.52
C SER A 140 -21.44 -3.10 -5.46
N LEU A 141 -21.95 -2.61 -4.32
CA LEU A 141 -23.38 -2.32 -4.15
C LEU A 141 -23.84 -1.22 -5.11
N GLY A 142 -23.04 -0.15 -5.26
CA GLY A 142 -23.32 0.92 -6.21
C GLY A 142 -23.42 0.43 -7.65
N TYR A 143 -22.51 -0.46 -8.05
CA TYR A 143 -22.55 -1.09 -9.38
C TYR A 143 -23.83 -1.92 -9.60
N LEU A 144 -24.22 -2.73 -8.60
CA LEU A 144 -25.43 -3.55 -8.67
C LEU A 144 -26.70 -2.69 -8.80
N VAL A 145 -26.83 -1.66 -7.97
CA VAL A 145 -27.99 -0.75 -8.03
C VAL A 145 -28.02 0.01 -9.36
N GLY A 146 -26.86 0.49 -9.84
CA GLY A 146 -26.75 1.15 -11.14
C GLY A 146 -27.17 0.25 -12.30
N GLY A 147 -26.78 -1.03 -12.27
CA GLY A 147 -27.19 -2.03 -13.25
C GLY A 147 -28.69 -2.30 -13.26
N LEU A 148 -29.29 -2.48 -12.08
CA LEU A 148 -30.74 -2.70 -11.93
C LEU A 148 -31.55 -1.51 -12.45
N LEU A 149 -31.18 -0.29 -12.05
CA LEU A 149 -31.85 0.94 -12.50
C LEU A 149 -31.66 1.17 -14.01
N GLY A 150 -30.44 0.95 -14.52
CA GLY A 150 -30.13 1.06 -15.94
C GLY A 150 -30.93 0.09 -16.81
N GLY A 151 -31.04 -1.17 -16.37
CA GLY A 151 -31.88 -2.19 -17.02
C GLY A 151 -33.36 -1.79 -17.00
N PHE A 152 -33.88 -1.41 -15.84
CA PHE A 152 -35.28 -1.00 -15.69
C PHE A 152 -35.67 0.20 -16.56
N VAL A 153 -34.79 1.20 -16.67
CA VAL A 153 -35.01 2.37 -17.54
C VAL A 153 -34.89 2.00 -19.02
N SER A 154 -33.98 1.10 -19.38
CA SER A 154 -33.82 0.59 -20.74
C SER A 154 -35.05 -0.19 -21.20
N ASP A 155 -35.61 -1.04 -20.35
CA ASP A 155 -36.80 -1.83 -20.68
C ASP A 155 -38.02 -0.94 -20.91
N ARG A 156 -38.18 0.13 -20.11
CA ARG A 156 -39.26 1.11 -20.32
C ARG A 156 -39.08 1.97 -21.56
N ARG A 157 -37.87 2.41 -21.89
CA ARG A 157 -37.62 3.24 -23.08
C ARG A 157 -37.51 2.41 -24.37
N GLY A 158 -37.10 1.15 -24.28
CA GLY A 158 -37.03 0.20 -25.41
C GLY A 158 -38.40 -0.34 -25.81
N ALA A 159 -39.29 -0.64 -24.85
CA ALA A 159 -40.64 -1.12 -25.15
C ALA A 159 -41.55 -0.05 -25.81
N THR A 160 -41.23 1.24 -25.62
CA THR A 160 -42.02 2.36 -26.17
C THR A 160 -41.50 2.84 -27.54
N GLY A 161 -40.37 2.28 -28.03
CA GLY A 161 -39.73 2.65 -29.30
C GLY A 161 -40.23 1.88 -30.54
N LEU A 162 -41.13 0.90 -30.39
CA LEU A 162 -41.78 0.17 -31.51
C LEU A 162 -43.21 0.70 -31.81
N ARG A 163 -43.45 1.98 -31.55
CA ARG A 163 -44.61 2.71 -32.07
C ARG A 163 -44.16 4.07 -32.58
N HIS A 164 -43.52 4.08 -33.74
CA HIS A 164 -43.75 5.08 -34.79
C HIS A 164 -43.25 4.55 -36.12
#